data_AF-A2BUX6-F1
#
_entry.id   AF-A2BUX6-F1
#
_cell.length_a   1.000
_cell.length_b   1.000
_cell.length_c   1.000
_cell.angle_alpha   90.00
_cell.angle_beta   90.00
_cell.angle_gamma   90.00
#
_symmetry.space_group_name_H-M   'P 1'
#
loop_
_entity.id
_entity.type
_entity.pdbx_description
1 polymer ?
#
loop_
_entity_poly.entity_id
_entity_poly.type
_entity_poly.pdbx_seq_one_letter_code
_entity_poly.pdbx_strand_id
1 'polypeptide(L)'
;MINEIIQRPITPVEEFEIALNKAELSEADYELIDYIRYTSVFTQPSLVKDLKRPSKPPLLTNLCQICRKIGSEMPEHFTKVIDWSVQISEHNTRWDGHLICAEALNVDKVPISPTHGTSLFDVLVVHKELFLGFD
;
A
#
# COMPACT_ATOMS: atom_id res chain seq x y z
N MET A 1 20.54 -8.31 -21.04
CA MET A 1 19.49 -7.31 -21.28
C MET A 1 19.67 -6.26 -20.20
N ILE A 2 19.78 -4.99 -20.57
CA ILE A 2 19.76 -3.92 -19.57
C ILE A 2 18.33 -3.93 -19.03
N ASN A 3 18.14 -4.41 -17.80
CA ASN A 3 16.87 -4.25 -17.12
C ASN A 3 16.64 -2.75 -16.99
N GLU A 4 15.78 -2.18 -17.83
CA GLU A 4 15.24 -0.85 -17.57
C GLU A 4 14.62 -0.91 -16.17
N ILE A 5 15.13 -0.09 -15.27
CA ILE A 5 14.59 0.00 -13.92
C ILE A 5 13.25 0.71 -14.05
N ILE A 6 12.16 -0.06 -14.02
CA ILE A 6 10.80 0.45 -14.07
C ILE A 6 10.56 1.24 -12.77
N GLN A 7 10.61 2.56 -12.88
CA GLN A 7 10.48 3.47 -11.73
C GLN A 7 9.03 3.56 -11.26
N ARG A 8 8.83 3.56 -9.94
CA ARG A 8 7.52 3.79 -9.34
C ARG A 8 7.10 5.26 -9.53
N PRO A 9 5.84 5.52 -9.91
CA PRO A 9 5.27 6.87 -9.83
C PRO A 9 5.27 7.35 -8.37
N ILE A 10 5.98 8.43 -8.07
CA ILE A 10 5.99 9.05 -6.75
C ILE A 10 4.66 9.75 -6.51
N THR A 11 4.02 9.48 -5.37
CA THR A 11 2.70 10.03 -5.07
C THR A 11 2.82 11.49 -4.62
N PRO A 12 2.17 12.45 -5.30
CA PRO A 12 2.17 13.84 -4.86
C PRO A 12 1.39 13.97 -3.54
N VAL A 13 2.08 14.35 -2.46
CA VAL A 13 1.52 14.37 -1.10
C VAL A 13 0.34 15.33 -0.99
N GLU A 14 0.47 16.57 -1.49
CA GLU A 14 -0.60 17.57 -1.41
C GLU A 14 -1.87 17.10 -2.13
N GLU A 15 -1.73 16.56 -3.35
CA GLU A 15 -2.85 16.01 -4.11
C GLU A 15 -3.43 14.76 -3.43
N PHE A 16 -2.59 13.91 -2.85
CA PHE A 16 -3.02 12.74 -2.09
C PHE A 16 -3.85 13.13 -0.86
N GLU A 17 -3.43 14.15 -0.09
CA GLU A 17 -4.22 14.63 1.05
C GLU A 17 -5.55 15.24 0.60
N ILE A 18 -5.58 15.97 -0.52
CA ILE A 18 -6.83 16.47 -1.08
C ILE A 18 -7.75 15.32 -1.50
N ALA A 19 -7.21 14.29 -2.17
CA ALA A 19 -7.95 13.11 -2.58
C ALA A 19 -8.46 12.31 -1.37
N LEU A 20 -7.62 12.12 -0.34
CA LEU A 20 -7.95 11.44 0.90
C LEU A 20 -9.17 12.07 1.58
N ASN A 21 -9.19 13.40 1.69
CA ASN A 21 -10.30 14.16 2.28
C ASN A 21 -11.60 14.12 1.45
N LYS A 22 -11.51 13.87 0.14
CA LYS A 22 -12.67 13.76 -0.76
C LYS A 22 -13.22 12.36 -0.90
N ALA A 23 -12.43 11.32 -0.60
CA ALA A 23 -12.70 9.92 -0.91
C ALA A 23 -13.87 9.27 -0.12
N GLU A 24 -14.74 10.04 0.55
CA GLU A 24 -15.89 9.56 1.35
C GLU A 24 -15.53 8.32 2.20
N LEU A 25 -14.43 8.45 2.95
CA LEU A 25 -13.91 7.43 3.85
C LEU A 25 -14.67 7.43 5.18
N SER A 26 -14.86 6.24 5.73
CA SER A 26 -15.39 6.11 7.09
C SER A 26 -14.31 6.38 8.14
N GLU A 27 -14.70 6.65 9.39
CA GLU A 27 -13.75 6.79 10.50
C GLU A 27 -12.82 5.57 10.63
N ALA A 28 -13.33 4.37 10.38
CA ALA A 28 -12.53 3.14 10.39
C ALA A 28 -11.56 3.06 9.19
N ASP A 29 -11.87 3.69 8.07
CA ASP A 29 -10.94 3.78 6.94
C ASP A 29 -9.78 4.72 7.29
N TYR A 30 -10.08 5.90 7.84
CA TYR A 30 -9.08 6.85 8.32
C TYR A 30 -8.17 6.25 9.39
N GLU A 31 -8.72 5.60 10.41
CA GLU A 31 -7.93 4.95 11.47
C GLU A 31 -6.96 3.90 10.88
N LEU A 32 -7.37 3.16 9.84
CA LEU A 32 -6.50 2.21 9.18
C LEU A 32 -5.37 2.90 8.42
N ILE A 33 -5.69 3.96 7.67
CA ILE A 33 -4.70 4.75 6.91
C ILE A 33 -3.69 5.42 7.86
N ASP A 34 -4.16 6.08 8.91
CA ASP A 34 -3.29 6.77 9.86
C ASP A 34 -2.38 5.78 10.59
N TYR A 35 -2.92 4.63 11.02
CA TYR A 35 -2.13 3.60 11.66
C TYR A 35 -1.00 3.09 10.75
N ILE A 36 -1.28 2.78 9.47
CA ILE A 36 -0.21 2.28 8.57
C ILE A 36 0.80 3.38 8.25
N ARG A 37 0.35 4.63 8.06
CA ARG A 37 1.22 5.78 7.80
C ARG A 37 2.08 6.15 9.01
N TYR A 38 1.63 5.86 10.23
CA TYR A 38 2.40 6.05 11.45
C TYR A 38 3.37 4.90 11.71
N THR A 39 2.97 3.65 11.49
CA THR A 39 3.80 2.47 11.78
C THR A 39 4.81 2.13 10.68
N SER A 40 4.61 2.62 9.46
CA SER A 40 5.34 2.32 8.21
C SER A 40 5.34 0.88 7.76
N VAL A 41 5.62 -0.08 8.64
CA VAL A 41 5.78 -1.51 8.32
C VAL A 41 4.66 -2.29 8.98
N PHE A 42 3.92 -3.07 8.20
CA PHE A 42 2.74 -3.76 8.70
C PHE A 42 2.49 -5.11 8.01
N THR A 43 1.67 -5.92 8.65
CA THR A 43 1.21 -7.24 8.18
C THR A 43 -0.28 -7.39 8.48
N GLN A 44 -0.99 -8.26 7.77
CA GLN A 44 -2.40 -8.55 8.08
C GLN A 44 -2.64 -8.90 9.57
N PRO A 45 -1.82 -9.76 10.23
CA PRO A 45 -1.97 -10.02 11.65
C PRO A 45 -1.69 -8.82 12.56
N SER A 46 -0.71 -7.97 12.25
CA SER A 46 -0.43 -6.78 13.07
C SER A 46 -1.60 -5.80 13.03
N LEU A 47 -2.19 -5.59 11.84
CA LEU A 47 -3.39 -4.77 11.69
C LEU A 47 -4.57 -5.30 12.53
N VAL A 48 -4.83 -6.61 12.46
CA VAL A 48 -5.93 -7.24 13.23
C VAL A 48 -5.72 -7.07 14.74
N LYS A 49 -4.50 -7.34 15.20
CA LYS A 49 -4.14 -7.27 16.62
C LYS A 49 -4.22 -5.83 17.14
N ASP A 50 -3.57 -4.89 16.46
CA ASP A 50 -3.33 -3.56 17.00
C ASP A 50 -4.57 -2.66 16.85
N LEU A 51 -5.32 -2.81 15.76
CA LEU A 51 -6.60 -2.12 15.56
C LEU A 51 -7.79 -2.85 16.21
N LYS A 52 -7.55 -4.02 16.84
CA LYS A 52 -8.59 -4.87 17.47
C LYS A 52 -9.77 -5.18 16.54
N ARG A 53 -9.49 -5.37 15.25
CA ARG A 53 -10.49 -5.60 14.21
C ARG A 53 -10.74 -7.09 13.98
N PRO A 54 -11.91 -7.49 13.47
CA PRO A 54 -12.12 -8.87 13.05
C PRO A 54 -11.15 -9.26 11.94
N SER A 55 -10.80 -10.55 11.87
CA SER A 55 -9.92 -11.08 10.82
C SER A 55 -10.63 -11.26 9.46
N LYS A 56 -11.94 -11.06 9.40
CA LYS A 56 -12.77 -11.21 8.20
C LYS A 56 -13.73 -10.02 8.04
N PRO A 57 -13.79 -9.37 6.87
CA PRO A 57 -12.86 -9.56 5.73
C PRO A 57 -11.41 -9.18 6.11
N PRO A 58 -10.39 -9.66 5.39
CA PRO A 58 -9.01 -9.23 5.61
C PRO A 58 -8.89 -7.71 5.50
N LEU A 59 -8.09 -7.10 6.37
CA LEU A 59 -7.92 -5.64 6.40
C LEU A 59 -7.14 -5.14 5.19
N LEU A 60 -6.29 -5.97 4.59
CA LEU A 60 -5.68 -5.68 3.29
C LEU A 60 -6.71 -5.55 2.17
N THR A 61 -7.85 -6.27 2.25
CA THR A 61 -8.96 -6.08 1.30
C THR A 61 -9.61 -4.73 1.49
N ASN A 62 -9.83 -4.30 2.73
CA ASN A 62 -10.35 -2.98 3.05
C ASN A 62 -9.38 -1.89 2.56
N LEU A 63 -8.08 -2.07 2.78
CA LEU A 63 -7.05 -1.16 2.27
C LEU A 63 -7.13 -0.97 0.74
N CYS A 64 -7.31 -2.06 -0.02
CA CYS A 64 -7.53 -1.96 -1.46
C CYS A 64 -8.79 -1.16 -1.83
N GLN A 65 -9.88 -1.32 -1.06
CA GLN A 65 -11.10 -0.54 -1.29
C GLN A 65 -10.89 0.95 -1.00
N ILE A 66 -10.19 1.27 0.10
CA ILE A 66 -9.80 2.64 0.45
C ILE A 66 -8.94 3.24 -0.67
N CYS A 67 -7.92 2.52 -1.13
CA CYS A 67 -7.04 2.99 -2.22
C CYS A 67 -7.80 3.23 -3.53
N ARG A 68 -8.85 2.45 -3.83
CA ARG A 68 -9.72 2.72 -4.99
C ARG A 68 -10.53 4.01 -4.83
N LYS A 69 -11.06 4.27 -3.63
CA LYS A 69 -11.80 5.51 -3.34
C LYS A 69 -10.90 6.74 -3.42
N ILE A 70 -9.69 6.66 -2.85
CA ILE A 70 -8.70 7.73 -2.98
C ILE A 70 -8.29 7.87 -4.45
N GLY A 71 -8.00 6.75 -5.11
CA GLY A 71 -7.61 6.69 -6.51
C GLY A 71 -8.65 7.25 -7.48
N SER A 72 -9.95 7.20 -7.18
CA SER A 72 -10.98 7.82 -8.01
C SER A 72 -10.95 9.35 -7.98
N GLU A 73 -10.39 9.94 -6.93
CA GLU A 73 -10.17 11.39 -6.83
C GLU A 73 -8.85 11.83 -7.48
N MET A 74 -7.96 10.88 -7.84
CA MET A 74 -6.69 11.11 -8.53
C MET A 74 -6.47 10.11 -9.69
N PRO A 75 -7.40 10.01 -10.66
CA PRO A 75 -7.50 8.87 -11.58
C PRO A 75 -6.28 8.69 -12.49
N GLU A 76 -5.67 9.80 -12.95
CA GLU A 76 -4.48 9.74 -13.80
C GLU A 76 -3.28 9.14 -13.05
N HIS A 77 -3.04 9.58 -11.81
CA HIS A 77 -1.95 9.06 -10.99
C HIS A 77 -2.22 7.62 -10.56
N PHE A 78 -3.45 7.32 -10.15
CA PHE A 78 -3.82 5.96 -9.78
C PHE A 78 -3.61 4.98 -10.94
N THR A 79 -3.99 5.36 -12.17
CA THR A 79 -3.72 4.55 -13.36
C THR A 79 -2.23 4.29 -13.55
N LYS A 80 -1.37 5.32 -13.44
CA LYS A 80 0.08 5.16 -13.54
C LYS A 80 0.63 4.19 -12.50
N VAL A 81 0.15 4.27 -11.26
CA VAL A 81 0.57 3.37 -10.17
C VAL A 81 0.12 1.93 -10.44
N ILE A 82 -1.11 1.73 -10.93
CA ILE A 82 -1.61 0.40 -11.28
C ILE A 82 -0.82 -0.19 -12.45
N ASP A 83 -0.59 0.58 -13.51
CA ASP A 83 0.20 0.13 -14.66
C ASP A 83 1.61 -0.27 -14.23
N TRP A 84 2.24 0.54 -13.36
CA TRP A 84 3.51 0.22 -12.74
C TRP A 84 3.44 -1.10 -11.95
N SER A 85 2.42 -1.27 -11.11
CA SER A 85 2.27 -2.49 -10.29
C SER A 85 2.17 -3.77 -11.12
N VAL A 86 1.49 -3.68 -12.25
CA VAL A 86 1.30 -4.80 -13.17
C VAL A 86 2.62 -5.14 -13.86
N GLN A 87 3.40 -4.12 -14.26
CA GLN A 87 4.71 -4.31 -14.91
C GLN A 87 5.76 -4.97 -14.02
N ILE A 88 5.73 -4.70 -12.71
CA ILE A 88 6.68 -5.29 -11.75
C ILE A 88 6.22 -6.65 -11.22
N SER A 89 4.97 -7.06 -11.50
CA SER A 89 4.42 -8.32 -11.02
C SER A 89 4.76 -9.47 -11.97
N GLU A 90 5.39 -10.52 -11.45
CA GLU A 90 5.65 -11.76 -12.19
C GLU A 90 4.37 -12.42 -12.74
N HIS A 91 3.23 -12.16 -12.09
CA HIS A 91 1.94 -12.74 -12.41
C HIS A 91 0.96 -11.71 -12.98
N ASN A 92 1.44 -10.55 -13.43
CA ASN A 92 0.59 -9.49 -13.98
C ASN A 92 -0.54 -9.09 -13.00
N THR A 93 -0.24 -9.13 -11.70
CA THR A 93 -1.22 -8.95 -10.63
C THR A 93 -1.42 -7.46 -10.35
N ARG A 94 -2.67 -7.02 -10.47
CA ARG A 94 -3.09 -5.70 -10.02
C ARG A 94 -3.33 -5.71 -8.52
N TRP A 95 -2.61 -4.85 -7.79
CA TRP A 95 -2.86 -4.62 -6.37
C TRP A 95 -3.05 -3.13 -6.08
N ASP A 96 -4.29 -2.74 -5.78
CA ASP A 96 -4.64 -1.33 -5.59
C ASP A 96 -4.00 -0.70 -4.35
N GLY A 97 -3.56 -1.52 -3.38
CA GLY A 97 -2.77 -1.07 -2.22
C GLY A 97 -1.45 -0.39 -2.61
N HIS A 98 -0.97 -0.60 -3.83
CA HIS A 98 0.22 0.06 -4.37
C HIS A 98 0.13 1.59 -4.44
N LEU A 99 -1.07 2.17 -4.34
CA LEU A 99 -1.22 3.61 -4.18
C LEU A 99 -0.49 4.13 -2.92
N ILE A 100 -0.47 3.35 -1.84
CA ILE A 100 0.01 3.78 -0.52
C ILE A 100 1.23 2.98 -0.03
N CYS A 101 1.36 1.71 -0.41
CA CYS A 101 2.39 0.82 0.13
C CYS A 101 2.95 -0.15 -0.91
N ALA A 102 4.04 -0.85 -0.58
CA ALA A 102 4.62 -1.90 -1.40
C ALA A 102 5.13 -3.05 -0.53
N GLU A 103 5.52 -4.17 -1.15
CA GLU A 103 6.19 -5.26 -0.45
C GLU A 103 7.54 -4.79 0.12
N ALA A 104 7.81 -5.18 1.37
CA ALA A 104 9.13 -5.00 1.96
C ALA A 104 10.14 -5.90 1.24
N LEU A 105 11.35 -5.41 1.04
CA LEU A 105 12.46 -6.19 0.48
C LEU A 105 13.54 -6.40 1.53
N ASN A 106 14.19 -7.56 1.50
CA ASN A 106 15.41 -7.80 2.28
C ASN A 106 16.64 -7.13 1.62
N VAL A 107 17.83 -7.32 2.21
CA VAL A 107 19.10 -6.77 1.72
C VAL A 107 19.48 -7.24 0.30
N ASP A 108 18.98 -8.40 -0.11
CA ASP A 108 19.20 -9.01 -1.43
C ASP A 108 18.10 -8.64 -2.44
N LYS A 109 17.19 -7.71 -2.07
CA LYS A 109 16.04 -7.28 -2.87
C LYS A 109 14.99 -8.37 -3.11
N VAL A 110 14.92 -9.37 -2.24
CA VAL A 110 13.87 -10.40 -2.27
C VAL A 110 12.70 -9.93 -1.42
N PRO A 111 11.45 -10.04 -1.91
CA PRO A 111 10.26 -9.69 -1.13
C PRO A 111 10.16 -10.47 0.17
N ILE A 112 9.76 -9.80 1.25
CA ILE A 112 9.52 -10.40 2.56
C ILE A 112 8.09 -10.94 2.60
N SER A 113 7.90 -12.11 1.99
CA SER A 113 6.61 -12.79 1.87
C SER A 113 6.71 -14.30 2.11
N PRO A 114 5.57 -15.00 2.28
CA PRO A 114 5.51 -16.46 2.33
C PRO A 114 5.88 -17.13 1.00
N THR A 115 5.53 -16.50 -0.13
CA THR A 115 5.80 -17.03 -1.47
C THR A 115 7.30 -17.14 -1.76
N HIS A 116 8.11 -16.26 -1.16
CA HIS A 116 9.57 -16.28 -1.27
C HIS A 116 10.25 -17.02 -0.10
N GLY A 117 9.49 -17.58 0.84
CA GLY A 117 10.03 -18.31 1.99
C GLY A 117 10.78 -17.44 3.01
N THR A 118 10.62 -16.12 2.93
CA THR A 118 11.34 -15.14 3.75
C THR A 118 10.61 -14.76 5.04
N SER A 119 9.30 -14.99 5.12
CA SER A 119 8.46 -14.67 6.28
C SER A 119 7.20 -15.53 6.31
N LEU A 120 6.48 -15.52 7.44
CA LEU A 120 5.19 -16.21 7.58
C LEU A 120 4.00 -15.41 7.02
N PHE A 121 4.18 -14.10 6.79
CA PHE A 121 3.14 -13.18 6.32
C PHE A 121 3.75 -12.17 5.36
N ASP A 122 2.94 -11.66 4.43
CA ASP A 122 3.34 -10.53 3.59
C ASP A 122 3.63 -9.31 4.46
N VAL A 123 4.86 -8.80 4.35
CA VAL A 123 5.29 -7.59 5.04
C VAL A 123 5.22 -6.43 4.05
N LEU A 124 4.44 -5.42 4.40
CA LEU A 124 4.20 -4.26 3.57
C LEU A 124 4.81 -3.01 4.21
N VAL A 125 5.28 -2.09 3.38
CA VAL A 125 5.88 -0.82 3.79
C VAL A 125 5.16 0.32 3.09
N VAL A 126 4.75 1.33 3.85
CA VAL A 126 4.19 2.57 3.31
C VAL A 126 5.25 3.31 2.49
N HIS A 127 4.83 3.88 1.36
CA HIS A 127 5.71 4.70 0.53
C HIS A 127 6.27 5.86 1.34
N LYS A 128 7.57 6.12 1.21
CA LYS A 128 8.30 7.07 2.04
C LYS A 128 7.65 8.46 2.07
N GLU A 129 7.11 8.92 0.94
CA GLU A 129 6.46 10.22 0.83
C GLU A 129 5.12 10.33 1.59
N LEU A 130 4.50 9.21 1.94
CA LEU A 130 3.22 9.16 2.67
C LEU A 130 3.40 8.81 4.15
N PHE A 131 4.63 8.51 4.59
CA PHE A 131 4.92 8.16 5.98
C PHE A 131 4.87 9.40 6.89
N LEU A 132 4.23 9.27 8.05
CA LEU A 132 4.01 10.37 9.00
C LEU A 132 4.79 10.21 10.33
N GLY A 133 5.49 9.10 10.54
CA GLY A 133 6.18 8.83 11.81
C GLY A 133 7.57 9.48 11.97
N PHE A 134 7.94 10.44 11.11
CA PHE A 134 9.18 11.22 11.24
C PHE A 134 8.97 12.62 11.83
N ASP A 135 7.75 12.97 12.24
CA ASP A 135 7.45 14.24 12.93
C ASP A 135 8.06 14.33 14.34
#